data_AF-A0A1B8YCX4-F1
#
_entry.id   AF-A0A1B8YCX4-F1
#
_cell.length_a   1.000
_cell.length_b   1.000
_cell.length_c   1.000
_cell.angle_alpha   90.00
_cell.angle_beta   90.00
_cell.angle_gamma   90.00
#
_symmetry.space_group_name_H-M   'P 1'
#
loop_
_entity.id
_entity.type
_entity.pdbx_description
1 polymer ?
#
loop_
_entity_poly.entity_id
_entity_poly.type
_entity_poly.pdbx_seq_one_letter_code
_entity_poly.pdbx_strand_id
1 'polypeptide(L)'
;MGNLTRRDGYIEYDPALITTYRILNSGYATLNNVKIRVADASDPDTQVLTRGESIDLTFGTDSNGSTALLYNGDVVQQIDFNDGHSADDLTMPGYNGNDEYSGQIQYNSGNTWGTIFDVLNFKSNDFLEKFEDRDGIDGGEAAKFKQYIDVEDDSIIVLDISI
;
A
#
# COMPACT_ATOMS: atom_id res chain seq x y z
N MET A 1 -19.05 17.42 -2.38
CA MET A 1 -19.25 16.46 -1.27
C MET A 1 -19.37 15.08 -1.87
N GLY A 2 -18.24 14.41 -2.12
CA GLY A 2 -18.25 12.98 -2.37
C GLY A 2 -18.44 12.29 -1.03
N ASN A 3 -19.60 11.67 -0.82
CA ASN A 3 -19.90 11.02 0.44
C ASN A 3 -19.24 9.64 0.45
N LEU A 4 -18.29 9.43 1.36
CA LEU A 4 -17.90 8.09 1.78
C LEU A 4 -19.14 7.42 2.36
N THR A 5 -19.68 6.46 1.63
CA THR A 5 -20.90 5.77 2.03
C THR A 5 -20.49 4.48 2.72
N ARG A 6 -20.78 4.37 4.02
CA ARG A 6 -20.66 3.10 4.72
C ARG A 6 -21.82 2.20 4.31
N ARG A 7 -21.52 1.06 3.69
CA ARG A 7 -22.50 0.02 3.37
C ARG A 7 -21.97 -1.31 3.89
N ASP A 8 -22.80 -1.99 4.67
CA ASP A 8 -22.56 -3.38 5.12
C ASP A 8 -21.20 -3.66 5.80
N GLY A 9 -20.68 -2.69 6.55
CA GLY A 9 -19.43 -2.83 7.32
C GLY A 9 -18.16 -2.40 6.57
N TYR A 10 -18.26 -2.13 5.26
CA TYR A 10 -17.17 -1.58 4.46
C TYR A 10 -17.37 -0.07 4.23
N ILE A 11 -16.27 0.63 3.99
CA ILE A 11 -16.28 2.03 3.55
C ILE A 11 -16.07 1.98 2.02
N GLU A 12 -17.07 2.38 1.24
CA GLU A 12 -16.91 2.55 -0.21
C GLU A 12 -16.14 3.86 -0.48
N TYR A 13 -15.27 3.86 -1.49
CA TYR A 13 -14.60 5.05 -2.00
C TYR A 13 -14.93 5.30 -3.48
N ASP A 14 -14.88 6.56 -3.89
CA ASP A 14 -14.90 6.93 -5.30
C ASP A 14 -13.45 7.08 -5.78
N PRO A 15 -12.95 6.21 -6.68
CA PRO A 15 -11.58 6.30 -7.18
C PRO A 15 -11.27 7.64 -7.84
N ALA A 16 -12.28 8.33 -8.37
CA ALA A 16 -12.11 9.64 -8.99
C ALA A 16 -11.78 10.75 -7.98
N LEU A 17 -12.01 10.50 -6.69
CA LEU A 17 -11.74 11.47 -5.62
C LEU A 17 -10.41 11.21 -4.92
N ILE A 18 -9.79 10.05 -5.12
CA ILE A 18 -8.52 9.71 -4.46
C ILE A 18 -7.36 10.25 -5.26
N THR A 19 -6.45 10.95 -4.59
CA THR A 19 -5.25 11.50 -5.20
C THR A 19 -4.02 10.67 -4.86
N THR A 20 -3.85 10.33 -3.58
CA THR A 20 -2.61 9.75 -3.07
C THR A 20 -2.91 8.60 -2.11
N TYR A 21 -2.18 7.50 -2.28
CA TYR A 21 -1.99 6.47 -1.27
C TYR A 21 -0.60 6.64 -0.66
N ARG A 22 -0.57 6.95 0.64
CA ARG A 22 0.65 7.28 1.38
C ARG A 22 0.99 6.18 2.37
N ILE A 23 2.26 5.78 2.41
CA ILE A 23 2.82 4.82 3.35
C ILE A 23 3.87 5.54 4.19
N LEU A 24 3.58 5.72 5.48
CA LEU A 24 4.37 6.49 6.43
C LEU A 24 5.16 5.59 7.37
N ASN A 25 6.47 5.82 7.53
CA ASN A 25 7.22 5.28 8.67
C ASN A 25 6.82 6.03 9.95
N SER A 26 5.80 5.53 10.65
CA SER A 26 5.15 6.26 11.75
C SER A 26 5.87 6.16 13.09
N GLY A 27 6.75 5.17 13.29
CA GLY A 27 7.29 4.83 14.60
C GLY A 27 8.74 4.37 14.62
N TYR A 28 9.27 3.85 13.50
CA TYR A 28 10.62 3.29 13.46
C TYR A 28 11.68 4.35 13.23
N ALA A 29 12.89 4.14 13.75
CA ALA A 29 13.97 5.11 13.61
C ALA A 29 14.32 5.33 12.13
N THR A 30 14.53 4.24 11.39
CA THR A 30 14.87 4.28 9.96
C THR A 30 14.60 2.91 9.34
N LEU A 31 13.74 2.84 8.33
CA LEU A 31 13.66 1.68 7.44
C LEU A 31 14.73 1.85 6.37
N ASN A 32 15.64 0.88 6.31
CA ASN A 32 16.70 0.86 5.32
C ASN A 32 16.29 -0.08 4.20
N ASN A 33 16.76 0.20 2.98
CA ASN A 33 16.54 -0.67 1.83
C ASN A 33 15.07 -0.81 1.42
N VAL A 34 14.30 0.28 1.44
CA VAL A 34 12.94 0.22 0.89
C VAL A 34 13.02 0.29 -0.63
N LYS A 35 12.60 -0.78 -1.31
CA LYS A 35 12.66 -0.92 -2.76
C LYS A 35 11.26 -0.78 -3.35
N ILE A 36 11.12 0.11 -4.33
CA ILE A 36 9.90 0.23 -5.13
C ILE A 36 10.15 -0.50 -6.44
N ARG A 37 9.32 -1.49 -6.74
CA ARG A 37 9.35 -2.26 -7.99
C ARG A 37 8.29 -1.71 -8.93
N VAL A 38 8.69 -1.39 -10.16
CA VAL A 38 7.81 -0.75 -11.15
C VAL A 38 7.72 -1.55 -12.44
N ALA A 39 6.57 -1.47 -13.10
CA ALA A 39 6.33 -2.13 -14.38
C ALA A 39 6.98 -1.33 -15.52
N ASP A 40 7.49 -2.06 -16.52
CA ASP A 40 7.96 -1.51 -17.81
C ASP A 40 9.06 -0.44 -17.71
N ALA A 41 9.69 -0.30 -16.54
CA ALA A 41 10.79 0.62 -16.26
C ALA A 41 11.84 -0.07 -15.36
N SER A 42 12.97 0.61 -15.13
CA SER A 42 13.94 0.14 -14.15
C SER A 42 13.53 0.58 -12.76
N ASP A 43 13.58 -0.35 -11.79
CA ASP A 43 13.30 -0.04 -10.40
C ASP A 43 14.19 1.10 -9.88
N PRO A 44 13.63 2.14 -9.24
CA PRO A 44 14.40 3.16 -8.55
C PRO A 44 15.39 2.55 -7.54
N ASP A 45 16.47 3.27 -7.24
CA ASP A 45 17.39 2.87 -6.18
C ASP A 45 16.64 2.70 -4.84
N THR A 46 17.19 1.85 -3.97
CA THR A 46 16.67 1.66 -2.62
C THR A 46 16.61 2.96 -1.85
N GLN A 47 15.54 3.15 -1.11
CA GLN A 47 15.28 4.35 -0.31
C GLN A 47 15.53 4.08 1.17
N VAL A 48 15.86 5.16 1.87
CA VAL A 48 15.91 5.19 3.33
C VAL A 48 14.72 6.01 3.79
N LEU A 49 13.88 5.43 4.64
CA LEU A 49 12.70 6.08 5.21
C LEU A 49 12.93 6.33 6.70
N THR A 50 13.32 7.55 7.06
CA THR A 50 13.44 7.96 8.45
C THR A 50 12.07 8.14 9.10
N ARG A 51 12.04 8.25 10.44
CA ARG A 51 10.78 8.45 11.17
C ARG A 51 10.03 9.68 10.66
N GLY A 52 8.79 9.48 10.25
CA GLY A 52 7.90 10.52 9.75
C GLY A 52 7.98 10.76 8.25
N GLU A 53 8.88 10.08 7.53
CA GLU A 53 8.91 10.10 6.06
C GLU A 53 7.94 9.08 5.49
N SER A 54 7.50 9.35 4.26
CA SER A 54 6.55 8.51 3.55
C SER A 54 6.92 8.24 2.10
N ILE A 55 6.40 7.13 1.58
CA ILE A 55 6.24 6.89 0.15
C ILE A 55 4.83 7.30 -0.23
N ASP A 56 4.74 8.21 -1.18
CA ASP A 56 3.46 8.70 -1.71
C ASP A 56 3.29 8.15 -3.13
N LEU A 57 2.20 7.41 -3.34
CA LEU A 57 1.82 6.84 -4.63
C LEU A 57 0.59 7.57 -5.15
N THR A 58 0.59 7.95 -6.42
CA THR A 58 -0.56 8.62 -7.04
C THR A 58 -1.45 7.63 -7.77
N PHE A 59 -2.75 7.86 -7.77
CA PHE A 59 -3.66 7.05 -8.59
C PHE A 59 -3.54 7.42 -10.06
N GLY A 60 -3.52 6.41 -10.92
CA GLY A 60 -3.47 6.55 -12.37
C GLY A 60 -4.02 5.31 -13.07
N THR A 61 -3.58 5.07 -14.29
CA THR A 61 -4.00 3.92 -15.10
C THR A 61 -2.81 3.16 -15.67
N ASP A 62 -2.89 1.83 -15.68
CA ASP A 62 -1.94 0.98 -16.38
C ASP A 62 -2.10 1.04 -17.91
N SER A 63 -1.26 0.30 -18.64
CA SER A 63 -1.29 0.20 -20.10
C SER A 63 -2.57 -0.41 -20.67
N ASN A 64 -3.37 -1.10 -19.84
CA ASN A 64 -4.66 -1.69 -20.19
C ASN A 64 -5.83 -0.77 -19.83
N GLY A 65 -5.58 0.41 -19.25
CA GLY A 65 -6.60 1.34 -18.79
C GLY A 65 -7.25 0.97 -17.44
N SER A 66 -6.66 0.03 -16.70
CA SER A 66 -7.11 -0.33 -15.34
C SER A 66 -6.48 0.60 -14.32
N THR A 67 -7.18 0.87 -13.21
CA THR A 67 -6.65 1.70 -12.13
C THR A 67 -5.37 1.11 -11.56
N ALA A 68 -4.35 1.95 -11.37
CA ALA A 68 -3.05 1.57 -10.84
C ALA A 68 -2.51 2.64 -9.87
N LEU A 69 -1.57 2.24 -9.02
CA LEU A 69 -0.76 3.15 -8.20
C LEU A 69 0.54 3.45 -8.92
N LEU A 70 0.91 4.72 -8.98
CA LEU A 70 2.08 5.20 -9.71
C LEU A 70 3.11 5.80 -8.75
N TYR A 71 4.39 5.55 -9.03
CA TYR A 71 5.51 6.21 -8.40
C TYR A 71 6.34 6.89 -9.47
N ASN A 72 6.48 8.22 -9.41
CA ASN A 72 7.14 9.03 -10.44
C ASN A 72 6.59 8.81 -11.87
N GLY A 73 5.32 8.40 -12.00
CA GLY A 73 4.65 8.13 -13.27
C GLY A 73 4.69 6.67 -13.73
N ASP A 74 5.49 5.82 -13.08
CA ASP A 74 5.60 4.39 -13.40
C ASP A 74 4.65 3.56 -12.54
N VAL A 75 4.05 2.52 -13.12
CA VAL A 75 3.11 1.63 -12.40
C VAL A 75 3.85 0.83 -11.34
N VAL A 76 3.46 0.98 -10.09
CA VAL A 76 4.03 0.23 -8.97
C VAL A 76 3.50 -1.20 -8.98
N GLN A 77 4.43 -2.14 -8.88
CA GLN A 77 4.14 -3.57 -8.76
C GLN A 77 4.23 -4.03 -7.30
N GLN A 78 5.21 -3.50 -6.56
CA GLN A 78 5.47 -3.89 -5.18
C GLN A 78 6.28 -2.81 -4.46
N ILE A 79 6.06 -2.67 -3.16
CA ILE A 79 6.96 -1.99 -2.23
C ILE A 79 7.50 -3.05 -1.30
N ASP A 80 8.80 -3.26 -1.36
CA ASP A 80 9.53 -4.19 -0.52
C ASP A 80 10.27 -3.37 0.55
N PHE A 81 9.95 -3.62 1.81
CA PHE A 81 10.44 -2.79 2.92
C PHE A 81 11.84 -3.17 3.42
N ASN A 82 12.44 -4.26 2.92
CA ASN A 82 13.77 -4.73 3.32
C ASN A 82 14.72 -5.09 2.16
N ASP A 83 14.26 -4.94 0.90
CA ASP A 83 14.96 -5.28 -0.35
C ASP A 83 15.54 -6.70 -0.34
N GLY A 84 14.79 -7.65 0.25
CA GLY A 84 15.23 -9.03 0.32
C GLY A 84 14.42 -9.91 1.26
N HIS A 85 14.37 -11.20 0.92
CA HIS A 85 13.51 -12.23 1.54
C HIS A 85 12.06 -12.22 1.02
N SER A 86 11.24 -13.15 1.51
CA SER A 86 9.88 -13.41 1.03
C SER A 86 8.84 -12.86 1.99
N ALA A 87 9.12 -11.74 2.64
CA ALA A 87 8.34 -11.14 3.71
C ALA A 87 8.53 -9.63 3.69
N ASP A 88 7.61 -8.92 4.33
CA ASP A 88 7.55 -7.46 4.42
C ASP A 88 7.37 -6.77 3.07
N ASP A 89 6.59 -7.43 2.21
CA ASP A 89 6.25 -6.96 0.87
C ASP A 89 4.81 -6.46 0.79
N LEU A 90 4.63 -5.21 0.37
CA LEU A 90 3.34 -4.67 -0.04
C LEU A 90 3.19 -4.79 -1.56
N THR A 91 2.38 -5.73 -2.01
CA THR A 91 2.20 -6.08 -3.40
C THR A 91 0.94 -5.47 -3.99
N MET A 92 1.07 -4.86 -5.17
CA MET A 92 -0.04 -4.25 -5.88
C MET A 92 -0.90 -5.29 -6.64
N PRO A 93 -2.19 -4.97 -6.87
CA PRO A 93 -3.10 -5.78 -7.67
C PRO A 93 -2.46 -6.25 -9.00
N GLY A 94 -2.58 -7.54 -9.30
CA GLY A 94 -2.10 -8.11 -10.57
C GLY A 94 -0.64 -8.56 -10.60
N TYR A 95 0.22 -8.16 -9.65
CA TYR A 95 1.64 -8.56 -9.66
C TYR A 95 1.86 -10.03 -9.25
N ASN A 96 1.20 -10.51 -8.19
CA ASN A 96 1.39 -11.87 -7.67
C ASN A 96 0.75 -12.99 -8.53
N GLY A 97 0.06 -12.66 -9.63
CA GLY A 97 -0.59 -13.63 -10.51
C GLY A 97 -1.72 -14.45 -9.86
N ASN A 98 -2.17 -14.08 -8.66
CA ASN A 98 -3.30 -14.70 -7.99
C ASN A 98 -4.60 -13.96 -8.34
N ASP A 99 -5.40 -14.57 -9.22
CA ASP A 99 -6.66 -14.00 -9.70
C ASP A 99 -7.69 -13.77 -8.58
N GLU A 100 -7.65 -14.55 -7.49
CA GLU A 100 -8.59 -14.46 -6.37
C GLU A 100 -8.51 -13.11 -5.65
N TYR A 101 -7.31 -12.51 -5.63
CA TYR A 101 -7.01 -11.24 -4.93
C TYR A 101 -6.45 -10.18 -5.89
N SER A 102 -6.71 -10.36 -7.19
CA SER A 102 -6.24 -9.49 -8.28
C SER A 102 -6.71 -8.04 -8.21
N GLY A 103 -7.63 -7.69 -7.31
CA GLY A 103 -8.08 -6.33 -7.06
C GLY A 103 -7.57 -5.73 -5.76
N GLN A 104 -6.82 -6.47 -4.95
CA GLN A 104 -6.44 -6.07 -3.59
C GLN A 104 -4.93 -5.84 -3.50
N ILE A 105 -4.54 -4.81 -2.74
CA ILE A 105 -3.15 -4.71 -2.28
C ILE A 105 -2.95 -5.85 -1.25
N GLN A 106 -1.77 -6.46 -1.25
CA GLN A 106 -1.46 -7.63 -0.41
C GLN A 106 -0.20 -7.35 0.39
N TYR A 107 -0.25 -7.52 1.70
CA TYR A 107 0.93 -7.48 2.54
C TYR A 107 1.37 -8.89 2.92
N ASN A 108 2.56 -9.28 2.54
CA ASN A 108 3.14 -10.55 2.93
C ASN A 108 3.99 -10.38 4.19
N SER A 109 3.47 -10.72 5.37
CA SER A 109 4.23 -10.66 6.63
C SER A 109 5.15 -11.88 6.83
N GLY A 110 5.32 -12.75 5.83
CA GLY A 110 6.16 -13.94 5.91
C GLY A 110 5.54 -15.14 6.65
N ASN A 111 6.41 -15.99 7.21
CA ASN A 111 6.10 -17.36 7.64
C ASN A 111 5.17 -17.47 8.87
N THR A 112 5.01 -16.39 9.64
CA THR A 112 4.26 -16.43 10.90
C THR A 112 2.74 -16.37 10.68
N TRP A 113 2.29 -15.67 9.63
CA TRP A 113 0.86 -15.44 9.35
C TRP A 113 0.47 -15.63 7.87
N GLY A 114 1.44 -15.75 6.95
CA GLY A 114 1.19 -15.89 5.51
C GLY A 114 0.88 -14.55 4.83
N THR A 115 0.27 -14.62 3.64
CA THR A 115 -0.19 -13.42 2.92
C THR A 115 -1.41 -12.85 3.63
N ILE A 116 -1.33 -11.58 3.99
CA ILE A 116 -2.42 -10.80 4.55
C ILE A 116 -2.92 -9.82 3.49
N PHE A 117 -4.21 -9.54 3.48
CA PHE A 117 -4.83 -8.65 2.51
C PHE A 117 -4.90 -7.23 3.07
N ASP A 118 -4.60 -6.27 2.22
CA ASP A 118 -4.50 -4.86 2.58
C ASP A 118 -5.82 -4.11 2.35
N VAL A 119 -5.84 -2.85 2.76
CA VAL A 119 -7.01 -2.03 3.04
C VAL A 119 -7.70 -1.46 1.80
N LEU A 120 -7.21 -1.68 0.57
CA LEU A 120 -7.89 -1.20 -0.65
C LEU A 120 -8.19 -2.32 -1.65
N ASN A 121 -9.44 -2.34 -2.12
CA ASN A 121 -9.90 -3.17 -3.22
C ASN A 121 -10.31 -2.32 -4.43
N PHE A 122 -9.50 -2.36 -5.48
CA PHE A 122 -9.66 -1.63 -6.74
C PHE A 122 -10.79 -2.17 -7.62
N LYS A 123 -11.26 -3.40 -7.36
CA LYS A 123 -12.35 -4.02 -8.13
C LYS A 123 -13.71 -3.63 -7.59
N SER A 124 -13.86 -3.58 -6.27
CA SER A 124 -15.12 -3.20 -5.62
C SER A 124 -15.14 -1.74 -5.15
N ASN A 125 -14.00 -1.05 -5.20
CA ASN A 125 -13.79 0.31 -4.67
C ASN A 125 -14.13 0.41 -3.18
N ASP A 126 -13.70 -0.60 -2.43
CA ASP A 126 -13.95 -0.70 -0.99
C ASP A 126 -12.66 -0.66 -0.21
N PHE A 127 -12.76 -0.08 0.99
CA PHE A 127 -11.74 -0.27 2.00
C PHE A 127 -11.93 -1.62 2.72
N LEU A 128 -10.90 -2.46 2.71
CA LEU A 128 -10.86 -3.75 3.40
C LEU A 128 -10.37 -3.61 4.85
N GLU A 129 -10.66 -4.61 5.69
CA GLU A 129 -10.18 -4.61 7.07
C GLU A 129 -8.65 -4.71 7.16
N LYS A 130 -8.14 -4.08 8.20
CA LYS A 130 -6.73 -3.93 8.58
C LYS A 130 -6.00 -5.28 8.77
N PHE A 131 -4.69 -5.29 8.50
CA PHE A 131 -3.76 -6.31 9.01
C PHE A 131 -2.88 -5.82 10.18
N GLU A 132 -2.33 -6.78 10.93
CA GLU A 132 -1.38 -6.56 12.02
C GLU A 132 -0.13 -7.39 11.75
N ASP A 133 0.99 -6.73 11.51
CA ASP A 133 2.32 -7.33 11.58
C ASP A 133 2.86 -7.16 13.00
N ARG A 134 2.94 -8.28 13.73
CA ARG A 134 3.21 -8.28 15.18
C ARG A 134 4.69 -8.20 15.51
N ASP A 135 5.51 -8.85 14.71
CA ASP A 135 6.95 -8.83 14.82
C ASP A 135 7.57 -7.67 14.03
N GLY A 136 6.82 -7.03 13.12
CA GLY A 136 7.25 -5.85 12.38
C GLY A 136 8.29 -6.15 11.31
N ILE A 137 8.66 -5.13 10.53
CA ILE A 137 9.61 -5.29 9.42
C ILE A 137 10.94 -5.88 9.93
N ASP A 138 11.42 -6.95 9.29
CA ASP A 138 12.60 -7.73 9.67
C ASP A 138 12.59 -8.27 11.12
N GLY A 139 11.41 -8.48 11.70
CA GLY A 139 11.25 -8.93 13.09
C GLY A 139 11.56 -7.86 14.13
N GLY A 140 11.63 -6.59 13.73
CA GLY A 140 11.68 -5.47 14.66
C GLY A 140 10.28 -5.04 15.08
N GLU A 141 9.81 -5.41 16.29
CA GLU A 141 8.43 -5.17 16.76
C GLU A 141 7.95 -3.70 16.69
N ALA A 142 8.88 -2.74 16.55
CA ALA A 142 8.62 -1.31 16.40
C ALA A 142 8.70 -0.79 14.95
N ALA A 143 9.11 -1.62 13.99
CA ALA A 143 9.23 -1.32 12.58
C ALA A 143 7.87 -1.48 11.90
N LYS A 144 7.12 -0.38 11.86
CA LYS A 144 5.69 -0.37 11.54
C LYS A 144 5.34 0.84 10.68
N PHE A 145 4.61 0.64 9.60
CA PHE A 145 4.11 1.71 8.75
C PHE A 145 2.64 2.04 9.03
N LYS A 146 2.23 3.26 8.68
CA LYS A 146 0.82 3.67 8.63
C LYS A 146 0.47 3.98 7.19
N GLN A 147 -0.75 3.66 6.78
CA GLN A 147 -1.20 3.98 5.43
C GLN A 147 -2.28 5.07 5.48
N TYR A 148 -2.31 5.93 4.48
CA TYR A 148 -3.26 7.04 4.38
C TYR A 148 -3.77 7.14 2.96
N ILE A 149 -5.00 7.62 2.81
CA ILE A 149 -5.60 7.95 1.52
C ILE A 149 -5.98 9.42 1.56
N ASP A 150 -5.34 10.20 0.69
CA ASP A 150 -5.66 11.61 0.49
C ASP A 150 -6.71 11.73 -0.63
N VAL A 151 -7.73 12.58 -0.44
CA VAL A 151 -8.76 12.87 -1.46
C VAL A 151 -8.74 14.34 -1.89
N GLU A 152 -9.19 14.64 -3.12
CA GLU A 152 -9.09 15.96 -3.79
C GLU A 152 -9.63 17.17 -2.99
N ASP A 153 -10.51 16.97 -2.01
CA ASP A 153 -11.12 18.04 -1.20
C ASP A 153 -10.32 18.36 0.09
N ASP A 154 -9.00 18.16 0.07
CA ASP A 154 -8.08 18.25 1.22
C ASP A 154 -8.49 17.43 2.47
N SER A 155 -9.43 16.49 2.29
CA SER A 155 -9.80 15.55 3.35
C SER A 155 -8.83 14.37 3.34
N ILE A 156 -8.30 14.04 4.51
CA ILE A 156 -7.47 12.86 4.69
C ILE A 156 -8.37 11.78 5.25
N ILE A 157 -8.55 10.70 4.49
CA ILE A 157 -9.08 9.47 5.04
C ILE A 157 -7.92 8.83 5.79
N VAL A 158 -7.86 9.10 7.09
CA VAL A 158 -6.94 8.42 7.98
C VAL A 158 -7.46 7.00 8.14
N LEU A 159 -6.90 6.10 7.33
CA LEU A 159 -6.91 4.68 7.63
C LEU A 159 -5.95 4.54 8.81
N ASP A 160 -6.40 4.76 10.07
CA ASP A 160 -5.52 4.63 11.24
C ASP A 160 -5.20 3.15 11.49
N ILE A 161 -4.42 2.61 10.57
CA ILE A 161 -3.87 1.27 10.59
C ILE A 161 -2.66 1.38 11.49
N SER A 162 -2.91 1.35 12.80
CA SER A 162 -1.85 1.21 13.78
C SER A 162 -1.37 -0.23 13.73
N ILE A 163 -0.35 -0.53 12.93
CA ILE A 163 0.31 -1.84 12.96
C ILE A 163 0.81 -2.10 14.38
#